data_AF-C5LKL8-F1
#
_entry.id   AF-C5LKL8-F1
#
_cell.length_a   1.000
_cell.length_b   1.000
_cell.length_c   1.000
_cell.angle_alpha   90.00
_cell.angle_beta   90.00
_cell.angle_gamma   90.00
#
_symmetry.space_group_name_H-M   'P 1'
#
loop_
_entity.id
_entity.type
_entity.pdbx_description
1 polymer ?
#
loop_
_entity_poly.entity_id
_entity_poly.type
_entity_poly.pdbx_seq_one_letter_code
_entity_poly.pdbx_strand_id
1 'polypeptide(L)'
;MVSVYLFVPNLIGYTRVALMLISFYVAFDNWKAFVFCYFWSQMLDAFDGAAARRFNECSMFGAVLDMVTDRISSNILALILSHFYPALYLPLVMFAVVDYASHWTQMYSSVLAKN
;
A
#
# COMPACT_ATOMS: atom_id res chain seq x y z
N MET A 1 4.15 28.47 1.18
CA MET A 1 3.62 27.26 0.51
C MET A 1 3.82 26.08 1.46
N VAL A 2 2.76 25.32 1.73
CA VAL A 2 2.90 24.08 2.51
C VAL A 2 3.72 23.08 1.68
N SER A 3 4.67 22.40 2.32
CA SER A 3 5.48 21.40 1.63
C SER A 3 4.60 20.21 1.22
N VAL A 4 4.89 19.62 0.05
CA VAL A 4 4.14 18.45 -0.46
C VAL A 4 4.09 17.32 0.58
N TYR A 5 5.12 17.17 1.42
CA TYR A 5 5.17 16.17 2.50
C TYR A 5 4.10 16.37 3.59
N LEU A 6 3.50 17.56 3.70
CA LEU A 6 2.52 17.91 4.72
C LEU A 6 1.10 18.05 4.16
N PHE A 7 0.87 17.67 2.91
CA PHE A 7 -0.48 17.62 2.34
C PHE A 7 -1.35 16.64 3.12
N VAL A 8 -2.62 16.99 3.30
CA VAL A 8 -3.60 16.17 4.02
C VAL A 8 -3.64 14.72 3.51
N PRO A 9 -3.70 14.42 2.19
CA PRO A 9 -3.63 13.05 1.71
C PRO A 9 -2.34 12.32 2.10
N ASN A 10 -1.19 13.00 2.11
CA ASN A 10 0.09 12.36 2.46
C ASN A 10 0.19 12.05 3.96
N LEU A 11 -0.40 12.88 4.82
CA LEU A 11 -0.52 12.59 6.26
C LEU A 11 -1.43 11.37 6.53
N ILE A 12 -2.51 11.23 5.75
CA ILE A 12 -3.34 10.02 5.78
C ILE A 12 -2.51 8.81 5.32
N GLY A 13 -1.76 8.96 4.22
CA GLY A 13 -0.84 7.94 3.73
C GLY A 13 0.20 7.48 4.77
N TYR A 14 0.79 8.39 5.54
CA TYR A 14 1.72 8.02 6.63
C TYR A 14 1.02 7.26 7.76
N THR A 15 -0.20 7.66 8.11
CA THR A 15 -1.02 6.95 9.10
C THR A 15 -1.32 5.53 8.64
N ARG A 16 -1.62 5.37 7.35
CA ARG A 16 -1.80 4.08 6.70
C ARG A 16 -0.53 3.21 6.80
N VAL A 17 0.64 3.75 6.44
CA VAL A 17 1.90 3.01 6.56
C VAL A 17 2.13 2.55 8.00
N ALA A 18 1.87 3.39 8.99
CA ALA A 18 1.99 3.01 10.40
C ALA A 18 1.03 1.87 10.78
N LEU A 19 -0.25 1.95 10.40
CA LEU A 19 -1.24 0.89 10.65
C LEU A 19 -0.87 -0.42 9.95
N MET A 20 -0.37 -0.34 8.72
CA MET A 20 0.13 -1.49 7.96
C MET A 20 1.28 -2.17 8.71
N LEU A 21 2.29 -1.41 9.16
CA LEU A 21 3.41 -1.96 9.93
C LEU A 21 2.96 -2.59 11.25
N ILE A 22 2.02 -1.95 11.96
CA ILE A 22 1.43 -2.51 13.19
C ILE A 22 0.71 -3.81 12.88
N SER A 23 -0.04 -3.88 11.78
CA SER A 23 -0.73 -5.10 11.38
C SER A 23 0.27 -6.24 11.20
N PHE A 24 1.35 -6.02 10.44
CA PHE A 24 2.36 -7.04 10.17
C PHE A 24 3.12 -7.48 11.43
N TYR A 25 3.37 -6.56 12.35
CA TYR A 25 3.99 -6.89 13.63
C TYR A 25 3.14 -7.87 14.44
N VAL A 26 1.80 -7.71 14.46
CA VAL A 26 0.89 -8.57 15.24
C VAL A 26 0.38 -9.79 14.46
N ALA A 27 0.84 -10.00 13.23
CA ALA A 27 0.28 -10.99 12.30
C ALA A 27 0.28 -12.43 12.84
N PHE A 28 1.36 -12.83 13.52
CA PHE A 28 1.53 -14.18 14.05
C PHE A 28 1.03 -14.34 15.50
N ASP A 29 0.89 -13.25 16.25
CA ASP A 29 0.47 -13.27 17.66
C ASP A 29 -1.05 -13.16 17.82
N ASN A 30 -1.68 -12.27 17.04
CA ASN A 30 -3.11 -11.99 17.16
C ASN A 30 -3.73 -11.67 15.79
N TRP A 31 -4.28 -12.70 15.16
CA TRP A 31 -4.91 -12.59 13.84
C TRP A 31 -6.10 -11.60 13.81
N LYS A 32 -6.81 -11.39 14.92
CA LYS A 32 -7.94 -10.43 14.98
C LYS A 32 -7.43 -9.00 14.92
N ALA A 33 -6.38 -8.70 15.68
CA ALA A 33 -5.72 -7.40 15.65
C ALA A 33 -5.09 -7.13 14.27
N PHE A 34 -4.46 -8.15 13.67
CA PHE A 34 -3.97 -8.09 12.30
C PHE A 34 -5.07 -7.70 11.32
N VAL A 35 -6.17 -8.45 11.26
CA VAL A 35 -7.28 -8.18 10.34
C VAL A 35 -7.86 -6.79 10.56
N PHE A 36 -8.04 -6.37 11.82
CA PHE A 36 -8.54 -5.04 12.14
C PHE A 36 -7.61 -3.93 11.63
N CYS A 37 -6.33 -3.98 11.99
CA CYS A 37 -5.35 -2.95 11.57
C CYS A 37 -5.15 -2.94 10.06
N TYR A 38 -5.05 -4.12 9.43
CA TYR A 38 -4.89 -4.26 7.98
C TYR A 38 -6.11 -3.72 7.24
N PHE A 39 -7.33 -4.07 7.68
CA PHE A 39 -8.57 -3.58 7.09
C PHE A 39 -8.66 -2.05 7.14
N TRP A 40 -8.39 -1.44 8.30
CA TRP A 40 -8.41 0.02 8.43
C TRP A 40 -7.31 0.70 7.63
N SER A 41 -6.11 0.10 7.53
CA SER A 41 -5.07 0.57 6.62
C SER A 41 -5.57 0.64 5.18
N GLN A 42 -6.22 -0.42 4.69
CA GLN A 42 -6.72 -0.46 3.31
C GLN A 42 -7.98 0.40 3.10
N MET A 43 -8.76 0.69 4.13
CA MET A 43 -9.84 1.67 4.01
C MET A 43 -9.30 3.10 3.84
N LEU A 44 -8.20 3.45 4.52
CA LEU A 44 -7.60 4.78 4.46
C LEU A 44 -7.04 5.15 3.08
N ASP A 45 -6.67 4.16 2.27
CA ASP A 45 -6.36 4.28 0.84
C ASP A 45 -7.42 5.10 0.08
N ALA A 46 -8.68 4.69 0.19
CA ALA A 46 -9.76 5.39 -0.50
C ALA A 46 -9.95 6.83 0.02
N PHE A 47 -9.64 7.06 1.30
CA PHE A 47 -9.78 8.36 1.93
C PHE A 47 -8.66 9.34 1.54
N ASP A 48 -7.41 8.89 1.36
CA ASP A 48 -6.34 9.77 0.89
C ASP A 48 -6.60 10.27 -0.54
N GLY A 49 -7.07 9.41 -1.45
CA GLY A 49 -7.41 9.80 -2.81
C GLY A 49 -8.62 10.73 -2.86
N ALA A 50 -9.61 10.51 -2.00
CA ALA A 50 -10.75 11.42 -1.85
C ALA A 50 -10.32 12.78 -1.30
N ALA A 51 -9.42 12.81 -0.31
CA ALA A 51 -8.86 14.03 0.26
C ALA A 51 -8.04 14.80 -0.78
N ALA A 52 -7.17 14.12 -1.53
CA ALA A 52 -6.36 14.73 -2.58
C ALA A 52 -7.21 15.47 -3.62
N ARG A 53 -8.32 14.84 -4.08
CA ARG A 53 -9.26 15.45 -5.02
C ARG A 53 -10.05 16.60 -4.41
N ARG A 54 -10.48 16.47 -3.15
CA ARG A 54 -11.30 17.49 -2.47
C ARG A 54 -10.50 18.75 -2.12
N PHE A 55 -9.25 18.59 -1.69
CA PHE A 55 -8.36 19.70 -1.32
C PHE A 55 -7.52 20.21 -2.49
N ASN A 56 -7.63 19.60 -3.67
CA ASN A 56 -6.82 19.91 -4.85
C ASN A 56 -5.30 19.77 -4.56
N GLU A 57 -4.94 18.81 -3.71
CA GLU A 57 -3.58 18.51 -3.24
C GLU A 57 -2.99 17.26 -3.94
N CYS A 58 -3.42 17.00 -5.18
CA CYS A 58 -2.89 15.91 -5.99
C CYS A 58 -1.41 16.16 -6.33
N SER A 59 -0.55 15.18 -6.04
CA SER A 59 0.90 15.29 -6.31
C SER A 59 1.48 13.96 -6.82
N MET A 60 2.55 14.06 -7.61
CA MET A 60 3.30 12.87 -8.07
C MET A 60 3.90 12.10 -6.90
N PHE A 61 4.38 12.81 -5.88
CA PHE A 61 4.89 12.17 -4.66
C PHE A 61 3.81 11.34 -3.97
N GLY A 62 2.62 11.92 -3.74
CA GLY A 62 1.52 11.20 -3.11
C GLY A 62 1.07 9.98 -3.91
N ALA A 63 0.98 10.11 -5.24
CA ALA A 63 0.62 8.99 -6.12
C ALA A 63 1.65 7.85 -6.10
N VAL A 64 2.95 8.16 -6.05
CA VAL A 64 4.00 7.14 -5.93
C VAL A 64 4.00 6.50 -4.53
N LEU A 65 3.85 7.32 -3.48
CA LEU A 65 3.79 6.85 -2.10
C LEU A 65 2.64 5.86 -1.89
N ASP A 66 1.46 6.21 -2.40
CA ASP A 66 0.26 5.38 -2.35
C ASP A 66 0.49 4.04 -3.04
N MET A 67 0.87 4.07 -4.33
CA MET A 67 1.11 2.85 -5.10
C MET A 67 2.15 1.92 -4.44
N VAL A 68 3.27 2.48 -3.96
CA VAL A 68 4.32 1.68 -3.30
C VAL A 68 3.78 1.04 -2.02
N THR A 69 3.05 1.78 -1.20
CA THR A 69 2.45 1.28 0.05
C THR A 69 1.49 0.12 -0.23
N ASP A 70 0.67 0.27 -1.27
CA ASP A 70 -0.28 -0.71 -1.77
C ASP A 70 0.38 -2.05 -2.14
N ARG A 71 1.50 -1.95 -2.88
CA ARG A 71 2.27 -3.12 -3.32
C ARG A 71 2.94 -3.81 -2.14
N ILE A 72 3.56 -3.05 -1.23
CA ILE A 72 4.16 -3.60 -0.02
C ILE A 72 3.10 -4.32 0.81
N SER A 73 1.93 -3.72 0.98
CA SER A 73 0.83 -4.28 1.75
C SER A 73 0.40 -5.65 1.23
N SER A 74 0.14 -5.73 -0.08
CA SER A 74 -0.36 -6.94 -0.74
C SER A 74 0.68 -8.07 -0.74
N ASN A 75 1.95 -7.73 -0.96
CA ASN A 75 3.05 -8.70 -0.98
C ASN A 75 3.34 -9.28 0.40
N ILE A 76 3.34 -8.45 1.45
CA ILE A 76 3.55 -8.95 2.82
C ILE A 76 2.37 -9.83 3.27
N LEU A 77 1.13 -9.48 2.91
CA LEU A 77 -0.01 -10.36 3.14
C LEU A 77 0.17 -11.73 2.45
N ALA A 78 0.61 -11.74 1.19
CA ALA A 78 0.88 -12.98 0.46
C ALA A 78 1.99 -13.81 1.14
N LEU A 79 3.05 -13.17 1.65
CA LEU A 79 4.11 -13.83 2.41
C LEU A 79 3.58 -14.45 3.72
N ILE A 80 2.79 -13.70 4.49
CA ILE A 80 2.16 -14.20 5.72
C ILE A 80 1.26 -15.40 5.40
N LEU A 81 0.43 -15.31 4.36
CA LEU A 81 -0.41 -16.43 3.93
C LEU A 81 0.40 -17.64 3.49
N SER A 82 1.54 -17.44 2.84
CA SER A 82 2.42 -18.55 2.43
C SER A 82 3.00 -19.32 3.62
N HIS A 83 3.18 -18.65 4.77
CA HIS A 83 3.60 -19.28 6.01
C HIS A 83 2.50 -20.19 6.60
N PHE A 84 1.25 -19.73 6.59
CA PHE A 84 0.11 -20.51 7.09
C PHE A 84 -0.34 -21.62 6.14
N TYR A 85 -0.16 -21.42 4.82
CA TYR A 85 -0.57 -22.36 3.78
C TYR A 85 0.62 -22.72 2.87
N PRO A 86 1.56 -23.57 3.32
CA PRO A 86 2.75 -23.92 2.53
C PRO A 86 2.43 -24.52 1.15
N ALA A 87 1.29 -25.19 1.00
CA ALA A 87 0.83 -25.72 -0.29
C ALA A 87 0.56 -24.63 -1.35
N LEU A 88 0.28 -23.39 -0.91
CA LEU A 88 0.04 -22.23 -1.77
C LEU A 88 1.28 -21.35 -1.94
N TYR A 89 2.45 -21.76 -1.43
CA TYR A 89 3.69 -20.97 -1.49
C TYR A 89 4.03 -20.52 -2.92
N LEU A 90 4.10 -21.47 -3.87
CA LEU A 90 4.46 -21.16 -5.24
C LEU A 90 3.48 -20.18 -5.92
N PRO A 91 2.14 -20.41 -5.91
CA PRO A 91 1.23 -19.45 -6.53
C PRO A 91 1.24 -18.08 -5.85
N LEU A 92 1.43 -17.99 -4.52
CA LEU A 92 1.53 -16.71 -3.81
C LEU A 92 2.81 -15.93 -4.16
N VAL A 93 3.94 -16.61 -4.30
CA VAL A 93 5.19 -16.00 -4.78
C VAL A 93 5.05 -15.54 -6.23
N MET A 94 4.46 -16.35 -7.09
CA MET A 94 4.21 -15.96 -8.49
C MET A 94 3.28 -14.74 -8.59
N PHE A 95 2.23 -14.69 -7.76
CA PHE A 95 1.36 -13.53 -7.65
C PHE A 95 2.16 -12.28 -7.25
N ALA A 96 3.00 -12.38 -6.21
CA ALA A 96 3.82 -11.28 -5.73
C ALA A 96 4.78 -10.73 -6.81
N VAL A 97 5.43 -11.63 -7.57
CA VAL A 97 6.35 -11.26 -8.65
C VAL A 97 5.60 -10.53 -9.78
N VAL A 98 4.46 -11.07 -10.21
CA VAL A 98 3.67 -10.47 -11.29
C VAL A 98 3.08 -9.13 -10.87
N ASP A 99 2.57 -9.04 -9.64
CA ASP A 99 2.04 -7.81 -9.07
C ASP A 99 3.10 -6.70 -9.07
N TYR A 100 4.28 -6.95 -8.49
CA TYR A 100 5.34 -5.96 -8.43
C TYR A 100 5.85 -5.56 -9.83
N ALA A 101 6.11 -6.53 -10.70
CA ALA A 101 6.66 -6.28 -12.03
C ALA A 101 5.69 -5.48 -12.92
N SER A 102 4.41 -5.87 -12.95
CA SER A 102 3.39 -5.19 -13.76
C SER A 102 3.18 -3.75 -13.30
N HIS A 103 3.05 -3.51 -11.99
CA HIS A 103 2.88 -2.16 -11.47
C HIS A 103 4.11 -1.27 -11.67
N TRP A 104 5.32 -1.83 -11.52
CA TRP A 104 6.55 -1.08 -11.80
C TRP A 104 6.64 -0.63 -13.26
N THR A 105 6.39 -1.54 -14.20
CA THR A 105 6.41 -1.21 -15.64
C THR A 105 5.34 -0.17 -15.99
N GLN A 106 4.13 -0.31 -15.45
CA GLN A 106 3.03 0.63 -15.67
C GLN A 106 3.32 2.03 -15.10
N MET A 107 3.91 2.12 -13.92
CA MET A 107 4.30 3.41 -13.34
C MET A 107 5.38 4.08 -14.17
N TYR A 108 6.42 3.33 -14.52
CA TYR A 108 7.55 3.88 -15.25
C TYR A 108 7.13 4.36 -16.65
N SER A 109 6.29 3.58 -17.35
CA SER A 109 5.73 3.99 -18.64
C SER A 109 4.85 5.24 -18.53
N SER A 110 4.01 5.33 -17.49
CA SER A 110 3.11 6.47 -17.27
C SER A 110 3.87 7.75 -16.91
N VAL A 111 4.99 7.65 -16.19
CA VAL A 111 5.84 8.80 -15.86
C VAL A 111 6.61 9.27 -17.10
N LEU A 112 7.19 8.35 -17.86
CA LEU A 112 7.94 8.69 -19.08
C LEU A 112 7.05 9.25 -20.19
N ALA A 113 5.83 8.74 -20.37
CA ALA A 113 4.91 9.19 -21.40
C ALA A 113 4.32 10.60 -21.16
N LYS A 114 4.48 11.15 -19.96
CA LYS A 114 4.04 12.52 -19.61
C LYS A 114 5.13 13.59 -19.84
N ASN A 115 6.34 13.18 -20.21
CA ASN A 115 7.42 14.06 -20.65
C ASN A 115 7.49 14.12 -22.18
#